data_AF-R4MB00-F1
#
_entry.id   AF-R4MB00-F1
#
_cell.length_a   1.000
_cell.length_b   1.000
_cell.length_c   1.000
_cell.angle_alpha   90.00
_cell.angle_beta   90.00
_cell.angle_gamma   90.00
#
_symmetry.space_group_name_H-M   'P 1'
#
loop_
_entity.id
_entity.type
_entity.pdbx_description
1 polymer ?
#
loop_
_entity_poly.entity_id
_entity_poly.type
_entity_poly.pdbx_seq_one_letter_code
_entity_poly.pdbx_strand_id
1 'polypeptide(L)'
;MGAARIGVACSDPDAILATPVETVRRDRSGKHLRGWLRWPPSWRRSRWCEGPGMLSDRIGRSKIILAGCRRVSPTPVRLADERLTTVSAQRSLRQAGVRASEQRAVIDQAAAVAILQLVDVSRRRELDADGGHRHRAQPVSVRPNRHRRTRVSRAQRRHAQQIRRRRRVAGGFALSLLVVVVVVAVVVGAKLWQTMLGFGNDYTGPGKRDIVIQIRAGDSTTAVGETLLKHGVVATVRAFVDAAHGNTAISSIQPGFYRMRTEISAASAVARLTDPHNRVGKLVIPEGRQLDDTTDMKTNVVNPGIFALISRATCVDLDGTQRCVSVADLRAAASRSTPTMLSVPRWAVGPVMELGTDHRRIEGLIAPGTFNIDPSASAETILATLISAGAVEYMKSGLVDTAKSLGLSPYDILVVASLVQQEANTQDFPKVARVIYNRLHEHRTLEFDSTVNYPLDRREVATSDTDRAQRTPWNTYMAQGLPATAICSPGVDALRAAEHPVPGDWLYFVTIDSQGTTLFTRDYQQHLANIELAKHNGVLDSAR
;
A
#
# COMPACT_ATOMS: atom_id res chain seq x y z
N MET A 1 7.29 -12.33 23.26
CA MET A 1 7.87 -13.68 23.48
C MET A 1 7.45 -14.55 22.32
N GLY A 2 8.45 -15.00 21.56
CA GLY A 2 8.25 -15.88 20.42
C GLY A 2 7.49 -17.18 20.77
N ALA A 3 6.81 -17.73 19.77
CA ALA A 3 6.01 -18.95 19.93
C ALA A 3 6.88 -20.20 20.18
N ALA A 4 8.14 -20.21 19.71
CA ALA A 4 9.04 -21.37 19.77
C ALA A 4 10.41 -21.09 20.41
N ARG A 5 10.93 -19.86 20.30
CA ARG A 5 12.26 -19.45 20.77
C ARG A 5 12.19 -18.05 21.41
N ILE A 6 13.13 -17.79 22.30
CA ILE A 6 13.25 -16.54 23.05
C ILE A 6 14.69 -16.04 22.89
N GLY A 7 14.88 -14.88 22.28
CA GLY A 7 16.17 -14.21 22.25
C GLY A 7 16.44 -13.49 23.56
N VAL A 8 17.67 -13.56 24.05
CA VAL A 8 18.13 -12.89 25.26
C VAL A 8 19.28 -11.95 24.90
N ALA A 9 19.22 -10.72 25.38
CA ALA A 9 20.27 -9.71 25.27
C ALA A 9 20.54 -9.08 26.65
N CYS A 10 21.74 -8.56 26.86
CA CYS A 10 22.10 -7.79 28.04
C CYS A 10 22.76 -6.47 27.62
N SER A 11 22.62 -5.43 28.43
CA SER A 11 23.34 -4.19 28.23
C SER A 11 24.53 -4.12 29.17
N ASP A 12 25.56 -3.40 28.74
CA ASP A 12 26.64 -2.95 29.60
C ASP A 12 26.13 -2.06 30.77
N PRO A 13 26.93 -1.87 31.84
CA PRO A 13 26.51 -1.11 33.02
C PRO A 13 26.09 0.34 32.74
N ASP A 14 26.67 0.94 31.69
CA ASP A 14 26.43 2.32 31.30
C ASP A 14 25.26 2.45 30.29
N ALA A 15 24.63 1.33 29.91
CA ALA A 15 23.55 1.28 28.93
C ALA A 15 23.93 1.86 27.55
N ILE A 16 25.20 1.74 27.14
CA ILE A 16 25.70 2.21 25.83
C ILE A 16 25.43 1.17 24.76
N LEU A 17 25.64 -0.10 25.09
CA LEU A 17 25.67 -1.18 24.12
C LEU A 17 24.90 -2.40 24.64
N ALA A 18 23.86 -2.78 23.90
CA ALA A 18 23.21 -4.07 24.04
C ALA A 18 23.99 -5.16 23.28
N THR A 19 24.25 -6.28 23.95
CA THR A 19 24.95 -7.45 23.39
C THR A 19 24.06 -8.69 23.45
N PRO A 20 24.12 -9.58 22.44
CA PRO A 20 23.36 -10.81 22.43
C PRO A 20 23.93 -11.80 23.46
N VAL A 21 23.05 -12.50 24.18
CA VAL A 21 23.45 -13.50 25.19
C VAL A 21 23.20 -14.91 24.66
N GLU A 22 21.94 -15.29 24.45
CA GLU A 22 21.58 -16.65 24.04
C GLU A 22 20.18 -16.71 23.41
N THR A 23 19.87 -17.82 22.74
CA THR A 23 18.52 -18.13 22.24
C THR A 23 17.99 -19.33 23.01
N VAL A 24 16.96 -19.13 23.81
CA VAL A 24 16.36 -20.18 24.65
C VAL A 24 15.17 -20.79 23.93
N ARG A 25 15.11 -22.13 23.85
CA ARG A 25 13.95 -22.83 23.32
C ARG A 25 12.81 -22.82 24.33
N ARG A 26 11.60 -22.48 23.89
CA ARG A 26 10.44 -22.35 24.77
C ARG A 26 9.85 -23.72 25.09
N ASP A 27 9.78 -24.04 26.38
CA ASP A 27 9.07 -25.22 26.90
C ASP A 27 7.69 -24.80 27.45
N ARG A 28 6.63 -25.50 27.06
CA ARG A 28 5.25 -25.26 27.51
C ARG A 28 5.08 -25.36 29.02
N SER A 29 5.93 -26.13 29.70
CA SER A 29 5.90 -26.31 31.16
C SER A 29 6.60 -25.20 31.95
N GLY A 30 7.18 -24.19 31.28
CA GLY A 30 7.83 -23.04 31.93
C GLY A 30 9.19 -23.33 32.57
N LYS A 31 9.69 -24.58 32.50
CA LYS A 31 10.98 -24.99 33.10
C LYS A 31 12.17 -24.20 32.60
N HIS A 32 12.11 -23.73 31.35
CA HIS A 32 13.13 -22.87 30.71
C HIS A 32 13.40 -21.57 31.50
N LEU A 33 12.42 -21.06 32.24
CA LEU A 33 12.56 -19.85 33.07
C LEU A 33 13.44 -20.06 34.31
N ARG A 34 13.61 -21.31 34.77
CA ARG A 34 14.45 -21.63 35.94
C ARG A 34 15.95 -21.51 35.65
N GLY A 35 16.36 -21.61 34.38
CA GLY A 35 17.74 -21.37 33.97
C GLY A 35 18.19 -19.91 34.23
N TRP A 36 17.26 -18.96 34.17
CA TRP A 36 17.52 -17.52 34.35
C TRP A 36 17.89 -17.13 35.79
N LEU A 37 17.67 -18.05 36.74
CA LEU A 37 18.11 -17.92 38.14
C LEU A 37 19.59 -18.26 38.33
N ARG A 38 20.26 -18.87 37.34
CA ARG A 38 21.70 -19.21 37.38
C ARG A 38 22.60 -18.09 36.85
N TRP A 39 22.05 -17.02 36.26
CA TRP A 39 22.84 -15.92 35.73
C TRP A 39 23.49 -15.06 36.84
N PRO A 40 24.62 -14.38 36.56
CA PRO A 40 25.35 -13.62 37.58
C PRO A 40 24.45 -12.59 38.30
N PRO A 41 24.60 -12.38 39.63
CA PRO A 41 23.84 -11.37 40.38
C PRO A 41 23.98 -9.96 39.81
N SER A 42 25.13 -9.63 39.20
CA SER A 42 25.39 -8.35 38.53
C SER A 42 24.46 -8.08 37.34
N TRP A 43 23.90 -9.12 36.72
CA TRP A 43 22.97 -9.01 35.58
C TRP A 43 21.49 -8.88 36.03
N ARG A 44 21.25 -8.75 37.34
CA ARG A 44 19.90 -8.73 37.95
C ARG A 44 19.44 -7.33 38.38
N ARG A 45 19.94 -6.25 37.75
CA ARG A 45 19.54 -4.88 38.13
C ARG A 45 18.24 -4.40 37.46
N SER A 46 17.89 -4.90 36.28
CA SER A 46 16.62 -4.58 35.58
C SER A 46 16.30 -5.70 34.58
N ARG A 47 15.10 -6.31 34.64
CA ARG A 47 14.70 -7.36 33.67
C ARG A 47 13.48 -6.91 32.89
N TRP A 48 13.59 -6.97 31.57
CA TRP A 48 12.50 -6.65 30.65
C TRP A 48 11.99 -7.96 30.05
N CYS A 49 10.68 -8.19 30.13
CA CYS A 49 10.02 -9.33 29.50
C CYS A 49 8.98 -8.80 28.54
N GLU A 50 9.09 -9.19 27.28
CA GLU A 50 8.18 -8.73 26.24
C GLU A 50 7.28 -9.88 25.76
N GLY A 51 6.01 -9.56 25.52
CA GLY A 51 4.98 -10.41 24.95
C GLY A 51 4.29 -9.63 23.82
N PRO A 52 3.72 -10.30 22.80
CA PRO A 52 3.12 -9.59 21.66
C PRO A 52 2.06 -8.56 22.13
N GLY A 53 2.17 -7.33 21.64
CA GLY A 53 1.29 -6.19 21.95
C GLY A 53 -0.05 -6.18 21.21
N MET A 54 -0.96 -5.32 21.67
CA MET A 54 -2.42 -5.36 21.56
C MET A 54 -3.01 -5.31 20.13
N LEU A 55 -3.78 -6.35 19.79
CA LEU A 55 -4.99 -6.32 18.96
C LEU A 55 -6.13 -6.78 19.89
N SER A 56 -7.37 -6.31 19.69
CA SER A 56 -8.50 -6.53 20.63
C SER A 56 -8.72 -7.99 21.04
N ASP A 57 -8.28 -8.98 20.25
CA ASP A 57 -8.36 -10.41 20.55
C ASP A 57 -7.12 -11.07 21.20
N ARG A 58 -6.04 -10.32 21.47
CA ARG A 58 -4.78 -10.88 22.04
C ARG A 58 -4.41 -10.37 23.44
N ILE A 59 -5.30 -9.62 24.09
CA ILE A 59 -5.10 -9.07 25.45
C ILE A 59 -4.86 -10.20 26.49
N GLY A 60 -5.44 -11.38 26.28
CA GLY A 60 -5.31 -12.52 27.21
C GLY A 60 -3.90 -13.13 27.28
N ARG A 61 -3.17 -13.23 26.16
CA ARG A 61 -1.87 -13.92 26.11
C ARG A 61 -0.74 -13.08 26.71
N SER A 62 -0.80 -11.76 26.58
CA SER A 62 0.22 -10.83 27.09
C SER A 62 0.16 -10.70 28.62
N LYS A 63 -1.03 -10.80 29.22
CA LYS A 63 -1.22 -10.85 30.69
C LYS A 63 -0.61 -12.12 31.32
N ILE A 64 -0.74 -13.28 30.66
CA ILE A 64 -0.18 -14.56 31.14
C ILE A 64 1.36 -14.53 31.16
N ILE A 65 1.97 -13.95 30.12
CA ILE A 65 3.43 -13.83 30.02
C ILE A 65 3.98 -12.90 31.11
N LEU A 66 3.30 -11.78 31.37
CA LEU A 66 3.66 -10.86 32.44
C LEU A 66 3.59 -11.50 33.83
N ALA A 67 2.52 -12.26 34.09
CA ALA A 67 2.32 -12.98 35.35
C ALA A 67 3.42 -14.05 35.57
N GLY A 68 3.86 -14.72 34.50
CA GLY A 68 4.96 -15.69 34.55
C GLY A 68 6.31 -15.06 34.91
N CYS A 69 6.68 -13.92 34.28
CA CYS A 69 7.94 -13.24 34.58
C CYS A 69 7.96 -12.63 35.99
N ARG A 70 6.82 -12.11 36.48
CA ARG A 70 6.71 -11.56 37.86
C ARG A 70 6.85 -12.61 38.96
N ARG A 71 6.51 -13.88 38.70
CA ARG A 71 6.66 -14.98 39.68
C ARG A 71 8.11 -15.44 39.89
N VAL A 72 9.02 -15.13 38.97
CA VAL A 72 10.39 -15.69 38.97
C VAL A 72 11.45 -14.69 39.47
N SER A 73 11.14 -13.39 39.56
CA SER A 73 12.07 -12.40 40.09
C SER A 73 11.35 -11.15 40.62
N PRO A 74 11.80 -10.53 41.72
CA PRO A 74 11.21 -9.29 42.27
C PRO A 74 11.57 -8.02 41.49
N THR A 75 12.15 -8.13 40.28
CA THR A 75 12.57 -6.96 39.48
C THR A 75 11.41 -6.39 38.64
N PRO A 76 11.35 -5.06 38.44
CA PRO A 76 10.30 -4.44 37.62
C PRO A 76 10.37 -4.89 36.16
N VAL A 77 9.27 -5.41 35.64
CA VAL A 77 9.13 -5.86 34.24
C VAL A 77 8.27 -4.86 33.47
N ARG A 78 8.79 -4.36 32.34
CA ARG A 78 8.10 -3.43 31.42
C ARG A 78 7.93 -4.07 30.03
N LEU A 79 6.86 -3.67 29.32
CA LEU A 79 6.55 -4.11 27.95
C LEU A 79 7.08 -3.11 26.93
N ALA A 80 7.67 -3.59 25.85
CA ALA A 80 7.94 -2.84 24.62
C ALA A 80 7.03 -3.36 23.49
N ASP A 81 6.93 -2.65 22.36
CA ASP A 81 6.09 -3.03 21.21
C ASP A 81 6.96 -3.61 20.07
N GLU A 82 6.67 -4.86 19.67
CA GLU A 82 7.46 -5.66 18.71
C GLU A 82 7.23 -5.30 17.22
N ARG A 83 6.38 -4.31 16.88
CA ARG A 83 5.87 -4.13 15.50
C ARG A 83 6.94 -3.88 14.41
N LEU A 84 8.18 -3.57 14.75
CA LEU A 84 9.22 -3.17 13.78
C LEU A 84 10.57 -3.90 13.90
N THR A 85 10.75 -4.82 14.86
CA THR A 85 12.10 -5.24 15.27
C THR A 85 12.61 -6.50 14.57
N THR A 86 11.76 -7.47 14.20
CA THR A 86 12.20 -8.65 13.43
C THR A 86 12.63 -8.29 12.01
N VAL A 87 11.90 -7.38 11.35
CA VAL A 87 12.23 -6.89 10.00
C VAL A 87 13.51 -6.04 10.01
N SER A 88 13.67 -5.20 11.03
CA SER A 88 14.90 -4.42 11.22
C SER A 88 16.09 -5.31 11.54
N ALA A 89 15.92 -6.33 12.39
CA ALA A 89 16.96 -7.32 12.70
C ALA A 89 17.38 -8.14 11.47
N GLN A 90 16.42 -8.57 10.63
CA GLN A 90 16.71 -9.23 9.35
C GLN A 90 17.49 -8.32 8.40
N ARG A 91 17.13 -7.04 8.34
CA ARG A 91 17.82 -6.04 7.52
C ARG A 91 19.25 -5.82 7.99
N SER A 92 19.49 -5.67 9.30
CA SER A 92 20.83 -5.50 9.87
C SER A 92 21.72 -6.72 9.66
N LEU A 93 21.18 -7.94 9.83
CA LEU A 93 21.91 -9.18 9.57
C LEU A 93 22.28 -9.32 8.09
N ARG A 94 21.40 -8.91 7.18
CA ARG A 94 21.66 -8.91 5.74
C ARG A 94 22.73 -7.88 5.35
N GLN A 95 22.72 -6.70 5.97
CA GLN A 95 23.75 -5.67 5.77
C GLN A 95 25.12 -6.10 6.32
N ALA A 96 25.14 -6.88 7.40
CA ALA A 96 26.35 -7.50 7.94
C ALA A 96 26.83 -8.73 7.15
N GLY A 97 26.19 -9.06 6.01
CA GLY A 97 26.59 -10.16 5.13
C GLY A 97 26.19 -11.56 5.60
N VAL A 98 25.33 -11.69 6.62
CA VAL A 98 24.88 -12.98 7.15
C VAL A 98 23.94 -13.68 6.17
N ARG A 99 24.21 -14.93 5.82
CA ARG A 99 23.42 -15.72 4.86
C ARG A 99 22.03 -16.03 5.40
N ALA A 100 21.04 -16.14 4.52
CA ALA A 100 19.64 -16.36 4.89
C ALA A 100 19.40 -17.63 5.75
N SER A 101 20.18 -18.68 5.54
CA SER A 101 20.15 -19.91 6.34
C SER A 101 20.62 -19.70 7.79
N GLU A 102 21.64 -18.86 7.99
CA GLU A 102 22.24 -18.52 9.28
C GLU A 102 21.38 -17.48 10.04
N GLN A 103 20.71 -16.59 9.31
CA GLN A 103 19.81 -15.58 9.87
C GLN A 103 18.73 -16.22 10.76
N ARG A 104 18.17 -17.37 10.36
CA ARG A 104 17.09 -18.03 11.10
C ARG A 104 17.52 -18.47 12.50
N ALA A 105 18.81 -18.69 12.76
CA ALA A 105 19.32 -19.09 14.07
C ALA A 105 19.49 -17.90 15.02
N VAL A 106 19.85 -16.72 14.50
CA VAL A 106 20.24 -15.54 15.29
C VAL A 106 19.22 -14.40 15.28
N ILE A 107 18.18 -14.50 14.43
CA ILE A 107 17.12 -13.47 14.29
C ILE A 107 16.45 -13.10 15.61
N ASP A 108 16.22 -14.09 16.49
CA ASP A 108 15.56 -13.86 17.77
C ASP A 108 16.48 -13.08 18.74
N GLN A 109 17.79 -13.35 18.72
CA GLN A 109 18.79 -12.57 19.46
C GLN A 109 18.95 -11.15 18.90
N ALA A 110 19.04 -11.03 17.58
CA ALA A 110 19.20 -9.74 16.92
C ALA A 110 17.98 -8.82 17.18
N ALA A 111 16.78 -9.40 17.23
CA ALA A 111 15.57 -8.69 17.64
C ALA A 111 15.66 -8.23 19.12
N ALA A 112 16.09 -9.11 20.04
CA ALA A 112 16.26 -8.77 21.45
C ALA A 112 17.29 -7.65 21.68
N VAL A 113 18.40 -7.65 20.95
CA VAL A 113 19.42 -6.58 20.99
C VAL A 113 18.85 -5.26 20.48
N ALA A 114 18.14 -5.27 19.34
CA ALA A 114 17.55 -4.06 18.77
C ALA A 114 16.51 -3.41 19.70
N ILE A 115 15.70 -4.23 20.38
CA ILE A 115 14.75 -3.77 21.39
C ILE A 115 15.48 -3.14 22.57
N LEU A 116 16.46 -3.84 23.14
CA LEU A 116 17.19 -3.37 24.31
C LEU A 116 17.93 -2.06 24.02
N GLN A 117 18.59 -1.97 22.85
CA GLN A 117 19.28 -0.75 22.41
C GLN A 117 18.32 0.45 22.30
N LEU A 118 17.08 0.24 21.83
CA LEU A 118 16.08 1.29 21.73
C LEU A 118 15.59 1.77 23.11
N VAL A 119 15.44 0.83 24.05
CA VAL A 119 15.07 1.11 25.44
C VAL A 119 16.17 1.91 26.14
N ASP A 120 17.43 1.51 25.97
CA ASP A 120 18.58 2.19 26.59
C ASP A 120 18.76 3.62 26.06
N VAL A 121 18.55 3.86 24.76
CA VAL A 121 18.53 5.21 24.17
C VAL A 121 17.41 6.06 24.76
N SER A 122 16.23 5.48 25.00
CA SER A 122 15.10 6.20 25.60
C SER A 122 15.37 6.56 27.05
N ARG A 123 15.99 5.65 27.82
CA ARG A 123 16.37 5.88 29.22
C ARG A 123 17.42 6.97 29.40
N ARG A 124 18.39 7.07 28.48
CA ARG A 124 19.38 8.16 28.49
C ARG A 124 18.73 9.52 28.30
N ARG A 125 17.77 9.61 27.39
CA ARG A 125 16.99 10.83 27.17
C ARG A 125 16.16 11.21 28.40
N GLU A 126 15.63 10.23 29.14
CA GLU A 126 14.92 10.48 30.41
C GLU A 126 15.88 10.93 31.53
N LEU A 127 17.07 10.33 31.64
CA LEU A 127 18.08 10.72 32.64
C LEU A 127 18.68 12.11 32.37
N ASP A 128 18.87 12.46 31.10
CA ASP A 128 19.29 13.79 30.67
C ASP A 128 18.18 14.85 30.90
N ALA A 129 16.90 14.44 30.91
CA ALA A 129 15.76 15.30 31.19
C ALA A 129 15.51 15.51 32.69
N ASP A 130 15.87 14.55 33.55
CA ASP A 130 15.65 14.59 35.01
C ASP A 130 16.87 15.11 35.80
N GLY A 131 18.00 15.40 35.12
CA GLY A 131 19.22 15.99 35.69
C GLY A 131 19.12 17.48 36.09
N GLY A 132 17.93 18.07 35.99
CA GLY A 132 17.65 19.45 36.39
C GLY A 132 17.46 19.62 37.90
N HIS A 133 18.57 19.73 38.65
CA HIS A 133 18.76 20.12 40.07
C HIS A 133 19.40 19.00 40.91
N ARG A 134 20.67 19.08 41.34
CA ARG A 134 21.25 20.03 42.32
C ARG A 134 22.79 20.06 42.25
N HIS A 135 23.41 21.23 42.16
CA HIS A 135 24.14 21.93 43.24
C HIS A 135 24.87 23.15 42.67
N ARG A 136 24.33 24.34 42.98
CA ARG A 136 24.96 25.64 42.76
C ARG A 136 26.14 25.78 43.73
N ALA A 137 27.37 25.84 43.21
CA ALA A 137 28.49 26.41 43.95
C ALA A 137 28.50 27.94 43.72
N GLN A 138 28.47 28.69 44.82
CA GLN A 138 28.44 30.16 44.83
C GLN A 138 29.80 30.74 44.40
N PRO A 139 29.84 31.91 43.73
CA PRO A 139 31.10 32.62 43.51
C PRO A 139 31.43 33.47 44.75
N VAL A 140 32.56 33.17 45.41
CA VAL A 140 33.18 34.06 46.39
C VAL A 140 34.22 34.92 45.67
N SER A 141 34.07 36.22 45.84
CA SER A 141 34.98 37.25 45.35
C SER A 141 36.32 37.24 46.10
N VAL A 142 37.44 37.18 45.39
CA VAL A 142 38.75 37.59 45.93
C VAL A 142 39.54 38.35 44.85
N ARG A 143 39.76 39.64 45.12
CA ARG A 143 40.75 40.49 44.44
C ARG A 143 42.17 40.02 44.78
N PRO A 144 43.19 40.38 43.99
CA PRO A 144 44.23 41.17 44.64
C PRO A 144 44.77 42.34 43.83
N ASN A 145 45.56 43.11 44.57
CA ASN A 145 45.91 44.51 44.44
C ASN A 145 47.34 44.68 43.89
N ARG A 146 47.69 45.93 43.58
CA ARG A 146 48.98 46.44 43.08
C ARG A 146 50.14 46.43 44.09
N HIS A 147 51.36 46.58 43.50
CA HIS A 147 52.64 47.11 44.05
C HIS A 147 53.50 46.13 44.87
N ARG A 148 54.84 46.19 44.93
CA ARG A 148 55.90 47.11 44.43
C ARG A 148 57.25 46.35 44.50
N ARG A 149 58.16 46.70 43.58
CA ARG A 149 59.64 46.71 43.66
C ARG A 149 60.36 45.99 44.83
N THR A 150 61.38 45.21 44.46
CA THR A 150 62.71 45.25 45.11
C THR A 150 63.84 45.01 44.11
N ARG A 151 65.02 45.50 44.51
CA ARG A 151 66.24 45.80 43.75
C ARG A 151 67.18 44.60 43.59
N VAL A 152 67.81 44.53 42.42
CA VAL A 152 69.26 44.43 42.14
C VAL A 152 70.14 43.63 43.13
N SER A 153 70.81 42.59 42.63
CA SER A 153 72.29 42.55 42.51
C SER A 153 72.80 41.33 41.73
N ARG A 154 73.55 41.62 40.65
CA ARG A 154 74.81 41.02 40.17
C ARG A 154 75.10 39.56 40.60
N ALA A 155 75.41 38.61 39.71
CA ALA A 155 76.56 38.66 38.83
C ALA A 155 76.58 37.45 37.85
N GLN A 156 77.19 37.67 36.67
CA GLN A 156 77.74 36.68 35.71
C GLN A 156 76.69 35.86 34.92
N ARG A 157 76.67 35.82 33.58
CA ARG A 157 77.79 35.81 32.61
C ARG A 157 77.44 36.59 31.35
N ARG A 158 78.48 37.19 30.77
CA ARG A 158 78.45 38.13 29.65
C ARG A 158 78.66 37.42 28.30
N HIS A 159 78.24 38.14 27.26
CA HIS A 159 78.75 38.18 25.88
C HIS A 159 78.37 37.09 24.88
N ALA A 160 77.44 37.45 23.98
CA ALA A 160 77.73 37.51 22.54
C ALA A 160 76.76 38.50 21.84
N GLN A 161 77.30 39.70 21.63
CA GLN A 161 77.13 40.61 20.49
C GLN A 161 75.72 41.02 19.99
N GLN A 162 75.49 42.31 20.16
CA GLN A 162 74.58 43.15 19.41
C GLN A 162 74.82 43.02 17.89
N ILE A 163 73.74 42.88 17.12
CA ILE A 163 73.38 43.69 15.94
C ILE A 163 72.01 43.15 15.45
N ARG A 164 71.10 44.05 15.05
CA ARG A 164 69.72 43.85 14.52
C ARG A 164 68.56 44.12 15.48
N ARG A 165 68.57 45.29 16.14
CA ARG A 165 67.33 46.03 16.43
C ARG A 165 67.14 47.11 15.37
N ARG A 166 66.44 46.80 14.26
CA ARG A 166 65.69 47.76 13.43
C ARG A 166 64.84 47.16 12.28
N ARG A 167 64.36 45.90 12.39
CA ARG A 167 63.44 45.31 11.38
C ARG A 167 62.27 44.48 11.94
N ARG A 168 61.96 44.54 13.25
CA ARG A 168 60.93 43.66 13.86
C ARG A 168 59.59 44.33 14.22
N VAL A 169 59.39 45.61 13.91
CA VAL A 169 58.10 46.29 14.17
C VAL A 169 57.29 46.48 12.88
N ALA A 170 57.92 46.53 11.70
CA ALA A 170 57.22 46.61 10.41
C ALA A 170 56.83 45.24 9.80
N GLY A 171 57.54 44.15 10.15
CA GLY A 171 57.27 42.82 9.59
C GLY A 171 56.07 42.07 10.20
N GLY A 172 55.72 42.35 11.45
CA GLY A 172 54.61 41.69 12.14
C GLY A 172 53.22 42.17 11.69
N PHE A 173 53.09 43.46 11.37
CA PHE A 173 51.86 44.02 10.83
C PHE A 173 51.63 43.63 9.36
N ALA A 174 52.69 43.56 8.56
CA ALA A 174 52.58 43.09 7.17
C ALA A 174 52.17 41.60 7.09
N LEU A 175 52.71 40.76 7.97
CA LEU A 175 52.38 39.32 7.98
C LEU A 175 50.95 39.06 8.50
N SER A 176 50.50 39.79 9.53
CA SER A 176 49.13 39.66 10.06
C SER A 176 48.08 40.20 9.09
N LEU A 177 48.34 41.31 8.40
CA LEU A 177 47.47 41.82 7.34
C LEU A 177 47.40 40.82 6.17
N LEU A 178 48.52 40.22 5.78
CA LEU A 178 48.56 39.22 4.71
C LEU A 178 47.81 37.93 5.09
N VAL A 179 47.92 37.47 6.34
CA VAL A 179 47.14 36.32 6.82
C VAL A 179 45.65 36.65 6.86
N VAL A 180 45.25 37.84 7.30
CA VAL A 180 43.83 38.25 7.27
C VAL A 180 43.33 38.37 5.83
N VAL A 181 44.12 38.95 4.92
CA VAL A 181 43.76 39.05 3.49
C VAL A 181 43.69 37.66 2.85
N VAL A 182 44.57 36.73 3.19
CA VAL A 182 44.52 35.35 2.71
C VAL A 182 43.33 34.61 3.31
N VAL A 183 43.03 34.77 4.59
CA VAL A 183 41.84 34.17 5.22
C VAL A 183 40.56 34.75 4.63
N VAL A 184 40.50 36.06 4.40
CA VAL A 184 39.37 36.72 3.73
C VAL A 184 39.30 36.28 2.28
N ALA A 185 40.40 36.16 1.55
CA ALA A 185 40.43 35.67 0.18
C ALA A 185 40.09 34.18 0.09
N VAL A 186 40.40 33.37 1.10
CA VAL A 186 40.01 31.96 1.19
C VAL A 186 38.54 31.84 1.58
N VAL A 187 38.02 32.70 2.46
CA VAL A 187 36.59 32.68 2.87
C VAL A 187 35.71 33.27 1.77
N VAL A 188 36.08 34.41 1.20
CA VAL A 188 35.43 35.05 0.06
C VAL A 188 35.64 34.22 -1.20
N GLY A 189 36.82 33.63 -1.38
CA GLY A 189 37.11 32.67 -2.44
C GLY A 189 36.32 31.39 -2.29
N ALA A 190 36.17 30.82 -1.09
CA ALA A 190 35.31 29.65 -0.84
C ALA A 190 33.84 30.00 -1.05
N LYS A 191 33.39 31.19 -0.64
CA LYS A 191 32.01 31.65 -0.84
C LYS A 191 31.73 31.94 -2.31
N LEU A 192 32.64 32.59 -3.03
CA LEU A 192 32.57 32.82 -4.48
C LEU A 192 32.75 31.52 -5.26
N TRP A 193 33.58 30.58 -4.82
CA TRP A 193 33.74 29.24 -5.41
C TRP A 193 32.45 28.42 -5.23
N GLN A 194 31.80 28.51 -4.07
CA GLN A 194 30.47 27.94 -3.82
C GLN A 194 29.36 28.60 -4.66
N THR A 195 29.53 29.87 -5.06
CA THR A 195 28.54 30.63 -5.85
C THR A 195 28.79 30.55 -7.36
N MET A 196 30.05 30.41 -7.81
CA MET A 196 30.49 30.36 -9.22
C MET A 196 30.55 28.93 -9.76
N LEU A 197 30.94 27.95 -8.94
CA LEU A 197 30.71 26.53 -9.22
C LEU A 197 29.46 26.15 -8.46
N GLY A 198 28.29 26.39 -9.06
CA GLY A 198 27.03 25.96 -8.49
C GLY A 198 27.06 24.47 -8.18
N PHE A 199 27.27 24.11 -6.91
CA PHE A 199 26.97 22.78 -6.37
C PHE A 199 25.45 22.54 -6.27
N GLY A 200 24.68 23.10 -7.20
CA GLY A 200 23.41 22.53 -7.54
C GLY A 200 23.70 21.30 -8.40
N ASN A 201 23.85 20.13 -7.79
CA ASN A 201 23.83 18.84 -8.49
C ASN A 201 22.41 18.51 -9.01
N ASP A 202 21.72 19.54 -9.50
CA ASP A 202 20.30 19.58 -9.75
C ASP A 202 20.01 20.52 -10.92
N TYR A 203 18.94 20.25 -11.65
CA TYR A 203 18.54 21.11 -12.76
C TYR A 203 17.96 22.43 -12.24
N THR A 204 18.16 23.51 -12.99
CA THR A 204 17.71 24.86 -12.62
C THR A 204 16.68 25.45 -13.59
N GLY A 205 16.21 24.66 -14.56
CA GLY A 205 15.23 25.07 -15.57
C GLY A 205 13.78 24.69 -15.23
N PRO A 206 12.80 25.23 -15.99
CA PRO A 206 11.38 24.87 -15.86
C PRO A 206 11.06 23.46 -16.39
N GLY A 207 12.06 22.73 -16.87
CA GLY A 207 11.95 21.42 -17.49
C GLY A 207 11.62 21.44 -18.98
N LYS A 208 11.99 20.37 -19.69
CA LYS A 208 11.99 20.33 -21.17
C LYS A 208 10.75 19.69 -21.79
N ARG A 209 10.38 18.51 -21.31
CA ARG A 209 9.27 17.70 -21.85
C ARG A 209 8.55 16.92 -20.76
N ASP A 210 7.28 16.67 -20.96
CA ASP A 210 6.47 15.87 -20.05
C ASP A 210 6.67 14.37 -20.30
N ILE A 211 6.68 13.60 -19.22
CA ILE A 211 6.76 12.14 -19.23
C ILE A 211 5.86 11.56 -18.14
N VAL A 212 5.49 10.29 -18.29
CA VAL A 212 4.83 9.53 -17.23
C VAL A 212 5.84 8.59 -16.59
N ILE A 213 5.91 8.57 -15.27
CA ILE A 213 6.73 7.64 -14.50
C ILE A 213 5.86 6.79 -13.58
N GLN A 214 6.31 5.58 -13.25
CA GLN A 214 5.64 4.70 -12.31
C GLN A 214 6.32 4.76 -10.94
N ILE A 215 5.54 4.99 -9.89
CA ILE A 215 5.93 4.79 -8.49
C ILE A 215 5.26 3.51 -8.00
N ARG A 216 6.04 2.55 -7.54
CA ARG A 216 5.55 1.23 -7.13
C ARG A 216 5.16 1.21 -5.65
N ALA A 217 4.32 0.26 -5.29
CA ALA A 217 3.94 0.06 -3.91
C ALA A 217 5.16 -0.37 -3.07
N GLY A 218 5.43 0.39 -2.00
CA GLY A 218 6.57 0.15 -1.12
C GLY A 218 7.89 0.79 -1.58
N ASP A 219 7.90 1.59 -2.65
CA ASP A 219 9.09 2.35 -3.03
C ASP A 219 9.50 3.32 -1.92
N SER A 220 10.80 3.32 -1.59
CA SER A 220 11.38 4.30 -0.67
C SER A 220 11.65 5.62 -1.39
N THR A 221 11.81 6.74 -0.66
CA THR A 221 12.19 8.03 -1.24
C THR A 221 13.44 7.93 -2.13
N THR A 222 14.42 7.10 -1.74
CA THR A 222 15.63 6.85 -2.55
C THR A 222 15.29 6.13 -3.86
N ALA A 223 14.46 5.10 -3.83
CA ALA A 223 14.03 4.36 -5.02
C ALA A 223 13.22 5.23 -5.98
N VAL A 224 12.38 6.13 -5.44
CA VAL A 224 11.70 7.17 -6.22
C VAL A 224 12.74 8.09 -6.88
N GLY A 225 13.73 8.56 -6.12
CA GLY A 225 14.83 9.38 -6.65
C GLY A 225 15.63 8.69 -7.76
N GLU A 226 15.91 7.38 -7.63
CA GLU A 226 16.54 6.56 -8.67
C GLU A 226 15.69 6.47 -9.93
N THR A 227 14.37 6.29 -9.77
CA THR A 227 13.42 6.28 -10.89
C THR A 227 13.40 7.64 -11.59
N LEU A 228 13.34 8.74 -10.84
CA LEU A 228 13.39 10.09 -11.38
C LEU A 228 14.70 10.36 -12.13
N LEU A 229 15.84 9.95 -11.57
CA LEU A 229 17.15 10.10 -12.22
C LEU A 229 17.21 9.29 -13.52
N LYS A 230 16.80 8.02 -13.47
CA LYS A 230 16.79 7.12 -14.64
C LYS A 230 15.98 7.69 -15.80
N HIS A 231 14.88 8.36 -15.50
CA HIS A 231 14.01 9.00 -16.49
C HIS A 231 14.40 10.45 -16.83
N GLY A 232 15.51 10.95 -16.29
CA GLY A 232 16.02 12.30 -16.55
C GLY A 232 15.14 13.42 -15.97
N VAL A 233 14.36 13.14 -14.92
CA VAL A 233 13.54 14.12 -14.22
C VAL A 233 14.39 15.00 -13.31
N VAL A 234 15.29 14.39 -12.53
CA VAL A 234 16.22 15.07 -11.62
C VAL A 234 17.67 14.74 -12.01
N ALA A 235 18.62 15.62 -11.69
CA ALA A 235 20.01 15.42 -12.11
C ALA A 235 20.76 14.42 -11.21
N THR A 236 20.40 14.32 -9.93
CA THR A 236 20.97 13.32 -8.99
C THR A 236 19.94 12.82 -7.98
N VAL A 237 20.10 11.58 -7.51
CA VAL A 237 19.27 11.01 -6.44
C VAL A 237 19.42 11.81 -5.14
N ARG A 238 20.65 12.25 -4.83
CA ARG A 238 20.93 13.01 -3.61
C ARG A 238 20.16 14.32 -3.56
N ALA A 239 20.14 15.10 -4.66
CA ALA A 239 19.38 16.34 -4.72
C ALA A 239 17.89 16.10 -4.42
N PHE A 240 17.31 15.01 -4.97
CA PHE A 240 15.93 14.63 -4.67
C PHE A 240 15.71 14.23 -3.22
N VAL A 241 16.56 13.38 -2.65
CA VAL A 241 16.44 12.94 -1.25
C VAL A 241 16.60 14.12 -0.29
N ASP A 242 17.55 15.03 -0.56
CA ASP A 242 17.76 16.24 0.22
C ASP A 242 16.54 17.17 0.12
N ALA A 243 15.95 17.34 -1.06
CA ALA A 243 14.73 18.14 -1.27
C ALA A 243 13.47 17.49 -0.64
N ALA A 244 13.43 16.17 -0.54
CA ALA A 244 12.36 15.43 0.09
C ALA A 244 12.49 15.37 1.62
N HIS A 245 13.65 15.71 2.18
CA HIS A 245 13.91 15.62 3.60
C HIS A 245 13.02 16.58 4.39
N GLY A 246 12.35 16.08 5.45
CA GLY A 246 11.44 16.88 6.27
C GLY A 246 10.08 17.19 5.62
N ASN A 247 9.84 16.80 4.37
CA ASN A 247 8.55 16.94 3.71
C ASN A 247 7.66 15.73 4.00
N THR A 248 6.67 15.89 4.89
CA THR A 248 5.74 14.81 5.27
C THR A 248 4.88 14.34 4.09
N ALA A 249 4.66 15.17 3.06
CA ALA A 249 3.91 14.79 1.87
C ALA A 249 4.64 13.78 0.99
N ILE A 250 5.98 13.65 1.09
CA ILE A 250 6.73 12.64 0.34
C ILE A 250 6.36 11.22 0.80
N SER A 251 6.10 11.07 2.11
CA SER A 251 5.74 9.78 2.70
C SER A 251 4.29 9.36 2.43
N SER A 252 3.45 10.28 1.98
CA SER A 252 2.04 10.02 1.64
C SER A 252 1.80 9.83 0.13
N ILE A 253 2.86 9.86 -0.70
CA ILE A 253 2.78 9.59 -2.13
C ILE A 253 2.17 8.21 -2.35
N GLN A 254 1.06 8.17 -3.09
CA GLN A 254 0.37 6.94 -3.40
C GLN A 254 1.09 6.21 -4.55
N PRO A 255 1.17 4.87 -4.54
CA PRO A 255 1.65 4.13 -5.69
C PRO A 255 0.79 4.45 -6.92
N GLY A 256 1.40 4.50 -8.10
CA GLY A 256 0.69 4.82 -9.34
C GLY A 256 1.58 5.53 -10.37
N PHE A 257 0.95 6.15 -11.34
CA PHE A 257 1.63 6.85 -12.42
C PHE A 257 1.56 8.36 -12.20
N TYR A 258 2.65 9.06 -12.50
CA TYR A 258 2.77 10.49 -12.29
C TYR A 258 3.29 11.18 -13.55
N ARG A 259 2.59 12.24 -13.96
CA ARG A 259 3.05 13.16 -15.00
C ARG A 259 4.13 14.07 -14.42
N MET A 260 5.35 13.86 -14.87
CA MET A 260 6.53 14.60 -14.48
C MET A 260 7.08 15.36 -15.67
N ARG A 261 7.92 16.37 -15.39
CA ARG A 261 8.64 17.08 -16.42
C ARG A 261 10.12 16.76 -16.31
N THR A 262 10.77 16.48 -17.43
CA THR A 262 12.21 16.18 -17.48
C THR A 262 13.03 17.42 -17.21
N GLU A 263 14.22 17.22 -16.64
CA GLU A 263 15.20 18.27 -16.34
C GLU A 263 14.66 19.41 -15.45
N ILE A 264 13.91 19.05 -14.41
CA ILE A 264 13.41 19.98 -13.39
C ILE A 264 14.25 19.88 -12.11
N SER A 265 14.22 20.94 -11.30
CA SER A 265 14.83 20.87 -9.96
C SER A 265 14.17 19.79 -9.11
N ALA A 266 14.95 19.16 -8.24
CA ALA A 266 14.52 18.21 -7.23
C ALA A 266 13.36 18.75 -6.39
N ALA A 267 13.40 20.02 -5.99
CA ALA A 267 12.30 20.67 -5.27
C ALA A 267 11.01 20.70 -6.11
N SER A 268 11.11 21.02 -7.41
CA SER A 268 9.97 20.99 -8.33
C SER A 268 9.46 19.56 -8.57
N ALA A 269 10.35 18.58 -8.62
CA ALA A 269 10.00 17.17 -8.73
C ALA A 269 9.21 16.69 -7.49
N VAL A 270 9.65 17.08 -6.29
CA VAL A 270 8.91 16.80 -5.04
C VAL A 270 7.53 17.45 -5.10
N ALA A 271 7.44 18.75 -5.42
CA ALA A 271 6.17 19.46 -5.51
C ALA A 271 5.19 18.79 -6.48
N ARG A 272 5.67 18.39 -7.66
CA ARG A 272 4.87 17.67 -8.67
C ARG A 272 4.40 16.29 -8.20
N LEU A 273 5.25 15.52 -7.53
CA LEU A 273 4.88 14.21 -7.00
C LEU A 273 3.85 14.29 -5.87
N THR A 274 3.87 15.35 -5.09
CA THR A 274 2.93 15.57 -3.99
C THR A 274 1.60 16.19 -4.43
N ASP A 275 1.56 16.75 -5.64
CA ASP A 275 0.35 17.31 -6.23
C ASP A 275 -0.54 16.19 -6.82
N PRO A 276 -1.76 15.98 -6.28
CA PRO A 276 -2.68 14.96 -6.78
C PRO A 276 -3.04 15.11 -8.25
N HIS A 277 -3.00 16.32 -8.82
CA HIS A 277 -3.34 16.56 -10.23
C HIS A 277 -2.31 15.96 -11.20
N ASN A 278 -1.09 15.68 -10.73
CA ASN A 278 -0.09 15.01 -11.55
C ASN A 278 -0.22 13.48 -11.49
N ARG A 279 -1.06 12.92 -10.62
CA ARG A 279 -1.30 11.48 -10.57
C ARG A 279 -2.27 11.08 -11.69
N VAL A 280 -1.77 10.28 -12.62
CA VAL A 280 -2.49 9.81 -13.81
C VAL A 280 -2.70 8.30 -13.75
N GLY A 281 -3.54 7.74 -14.62
CA GLY A 281 -3.75 6.30 -14.69
C GLY A 281 -4.52 5.71 -13.50
N LYS A 282 -5.14 6.53 -12.64
CA LYS A 282 -6.03 6.05 -11.58
C LYS A 282 -7.34 5.60 -12.20
N LEU A 283 -7.62 4.31 -12.15
CA LEU A 283 -8.87 3.74 -12.59
C LEU A 283 -9.67 3.24 -11.39
N VAL A 284 -10.94 3.60 -11.30
CA VAL A 284 -11.88 3.05 -10.32
C VAL A 284 -13.02 2.40 -11.10
N ILE A 285 -13.23 1.12 -10.88
CA ILE A 285 -14.29 0.33 -11.48
C ILE A 285 -15.30 -0.02 -10.39
N PRO A 286 -16.49 0.60 -10.38
CA PRO A 286 -17.58 0.19 -9.49
C PRO A 286 -18.05 -1.24 -9.74
N GLU A 287 -18.63 -1.86 -8.71
CA GLU A 287 -19.31 -3.15 -8.84
C GLU A 287 -20.52 -3.04 -9.77
N GLY A 288 -20.88 -4.14 -10.43
CA GLY A 288 -22.01 -4.20 -11.36
C GLY A 288 -21.79 -3.47 -12.69
N ARG A 289 -20.58 -2.96 -12.96
CA ARG A 289 -20.24 -2.28 -14.23
C ARG A 289 -20.11 -3.28 -15.38
N GLN A 290 -20.56 -2.87 -16.56
CA GLN A 290 -20.39 -3.58 -17.82
C GLN A 290 -19.19 -3.03 -18.60
N LEU A 291 -18.72 -3.76 -19.61
CA LEU A 291 -17.66 -3.27 -20.51
C LEU A 291 -18.04 -2.00 -21.25
N ASP A 292 -19.25 -1.98 -21.82
CA ASP A 292 -19.79 -0.88 -22.61
C ASP A 292 -20.61 0.10 -21.76
N ASP A 293 -20.80 1.30 -22.32
CA ASP A 293 -21.69 2.31 -21.75
C ASP A 293 -23.15 1.83 -21.85
N THR A 294 -23.94 2.15 -20.83
CA THR A 294 -25.37 1.83 -20.78
C THR A 294 -26.18 3.10 -20.62
N THR A 295 -27.27 3.25 -21.37
CA THR A 295 -28.15 4.41 -21.25
C THR A 295 -29.40 4.04 -20.46
N ASP A 296 -29.66 4.73 -19.35
CA ASP A 296 -30.92 4.55 -18.62
C ASP A 296 -32.08 5.18 -19.40
N MET A 297 -33.08 4.39 -19.75
CA MET A 297 -34.18 4.85 -20.62
C MET A 297 -35.17 5.78 -19.93
N LYS A 298 -35.27 5.77 -18.58
CA LYS A 298 -36.17 6.65 -17.84
C LYS A 298 -35.57 8.05 -17.72
N THR A 299 -34.25 8.15 -17.57
CA THR A 299 -33.54 9.40 -17.28
C THR A 299 -32.71 9.92 -18.45
N ASN A 300 -32.50 9.10 -19.50
CA ASN A 300 -31.54 9.33 -20.59
C ASN A 300 -30.09 9.57 -20.12
N VAL A 301 -29.75 9.15 -18.89
CA VAL A 301 -28.40 9.28 -18.34
C VAL A 301 -27.53 8.15 -18.87
N VAL A 302 -26.39 8.50 -19.47
CA VAL A 302 -25.38 7.55 -19.91
C VAL A 302 -24.48 7.18 -18.74
N ASN A 303 -24.50 5.91 -18.38
CA ASN A 303 -23.69 5.29 -17.35
C ASN A 303 -22.43 4.69 -17.98
N PRO A 304 -21.23 5.22 -17.67
CA PRO A 304 -20.03 4.76 -18.36
C PRO A 304 -19.63 3.33 -18.03
N GLY A 305 -19.32 2.56 -19.05
CA GLY A 305 -18.74 1.24 -18.97
C GLY A 305 -17.26 1.28 -18.65
N ILE A 306 -16.68 0.09 -18.43
CA ILE A 306 -15.27 -0.09 -18.10
C ILE A 306 -14.38 0.49 -19.20
N PHE A 307 -14.71 0.32 -20.48
CA PHE A 307 -13.87 0.88 -21.55
C PHE A 307 -13.83 2.40 -21.52
N ALA A 308 -14.95 3.07 -21.26
CA ALA A 308 -14.98 4.53 -21.10
C ALA A 308 -14.21 4.97 -19.86
N LEU A 309 -14.30 4.23 -18.74
CA LEU A 309 -13.54 4.52 -17.53
C LEU A 309 -12.03 4.37 -17.75
N ILE A 310 -11.59 3.31 -18.46
CA ILE A 310 -10.19 3.12 -18.86
C ILE A 310 -9.72 4.28 -19.75
N SER A 311 -10.50 4.63 -20.77
CA SER A 311 -10.15 5.70 -21.70
C SER A 311 -9.92 7.02 -20.95
N ARG A 312 -10.82 7.40 -20.04
CA ARG A 312 -10.66 8.59 -19.18
C ARG A 312 -9.42 8.49 -18.28
N ALA A 313 -9.19 7.34 -17.66
CA ALA A 313 -8.05 7.15 -16.76
C ALA A 313 -6.69 7.20 -17.48
N THR A 314 -6.65 6.84 -18.77
CA THR A 314 -5.45 6.92 -19.61
C THR A 314 -5.26 8.25 -20.32
N CYS A 315 -6.23 9.16 -20.27
CA CYS A 315 -6.08 10.48 -20.87
C CYS A 315 -5.05 11.33 -20.12
N VAL A 316 -3.93 11.63 -20.77
CA VAL A 316 -2.87 12.48 -20.24
C VAL A 316 -2.47 13.52 -21.29
N ASP A 317 -2.40 14.78 -20.86
CA ASP A 317 -1.78 15.85 -21.63
C ASP A 317 -0.28 15.83 -21.40
N LEU A 318 0.48 15.61 -22.48
CA LEU A 318 1.93 15.67 -22.52
C LEU A 318 2.34 16.77 -23.51
N ASP A 319 2.92 17.86 -22.99
CA ASP A 319 3.38 18.99 -23.80
C ASP A 319 2.29 19.59 -24.72
N GLY A 320 1.04 19.66 -24.24
CA GLY A 320 -0.11 20.21 -24.97
C GLY A 320 -0.75 19.23 -25.95
N THR A 321 -0.25 18.00 -26.04
CA THR A 321 -0.85 16.92 -26.83
C THR A 321 -1.55 15.94 -25.91
N GLN A 322 -2.88 15.90 -26.01
CA GLN A 322 -3.67 14.93 -25.26
C GLN A 322 -3.56 13.54 -25.90
N ARG A 323 -3.10 12.56 -25.10
CA ARG A 323 -3.00 11.16 -25.48
C ARG A 323 -3.91 10.33 -24.59
N CYS A 324 -4.80 9.55 -25.18
CA CYS A 324 -5.69 8.62 -24.49
C CYS A 324 -5.69 7.28 -25.24
N VAL A 325 -5.97 6.19 -24.53
CA VAL A 325 -6.37 4.94 -25.19
C VAL A 325 -7.85 5.05 -25.55
N SER A 326 -8.20 4.82 -26.81
CA SER A 326 -9.59 4.98 -27.26
C SER A 326 -10.46 3.77 -26.87
N VAL A 327 -11.76 4.00 -26.68
CA VAL A 327 -12.74 2.91 -26.47
C VAL A 327 -12.76 1.95 -27.65
N ALA A 328 -12.58 2.45 -28.88
CA ALA A 328 -12.51 1.64 -30.09
C ALA A 328 -11.30 0.68 -30.06
N ASP A 329 -10.13 1.14 -29.60
CA ASP A 329 -8.94 0.30 -29.48
C ASP A 329 -9.11 -0.76 -28.39
N LEU A 330 -9.75 -0.41 -27.27
CA LEU A 330 -10.08 -1.37 -26.19
C LEU A 330 -11.03 -2.46 -26.69
N ARG A 331 -12.09 -2.07 -27.40
CA ARG A 331 -13.03 -3.03 -28.00
C ARG A 331 -12.33 -3.92 -29.03
N ALA A 332 -11.50 -3.34 -29.89
CA ALA A 332 -10.73 -4.09 -30.88
C ALA A 332 -9.76 -5.08 -30.23
N ALA A 333 -9.06 -4.69 -29.16
CA ALA A 333 -8.18 -5.58 -28.40
C ALA A 333 -8.97 -6.73 -27.74
N ALA A 334 -10.09 -6.43 -27.09
CA ALA A 334 -10.95 -7.45 -26.48
C ALA A 334 -11.45 -8.49 -27.50
N SER A 335 -11.83 -8.04 -28.70
CA SER A 335 -12.31 -8.89 -29.80
C SER A 335 -11.22 -9.71 -30.50
N ARG A 336 -10.04 -9.12 -30.75
CA ARG A 336 -9.04 -9.68 -31.69
C ARG A 336 -7.85 -10.33 -31.02
N SER A 337 -7.50 -9.91 -29.80
CA SER A 337 -6.36 -10.47 -29.08
C SER A 337 -6.64 -11.92 -28.66
N THR A 338 -5.63 -12.76 -28.58
CA THR A 338 -5.80 -14.15 -28.11
C THR A 338 -6.03 -14.16 -26.60
N PRO A 339 -6.70 -15.19 -26.04
CA PRO A 339 -6.88 -15.30 -24.59
C PRO A 339 -5.55 -15.23 -23.81
N THR A 340 -4.47 -15.77 -24.37
CA THR A 340 -3.13 -15.70 -23.77
C THR A 340 -2.58 -14.27 -23.73
N MET A 341 -2.74 -13.48 -24.80
CA MET A 341 -2.30 -12.07 -24.81
C MET A 341 -3.10 -11.21 -23.83
N LEU A 342 -4.40 -11.49 -23.69
CA LEU A 342 -5.27 -10.86 -22.70
C LEU A 342 -5.09 -11.42 -21.28
N SER A 343 -4.14 -12.32 -21.04
CA SER A 343 -3.91 -12.96 -19.74
C SER A 343 -5.17 -13.59 -19.14
N VAL A 344 -6.06 -14.12 -19.99
CA VAL A 344 -7.29 -14.81 -19.58
C VAL A 344 -6.91 -16.03 -18.75
N PRO A 345 -7.49 -16.21 -17.55
CA PRO A 345 -7.16 -17.35 -16.70
C PRO A 345 -7.65 -18.66 -17.33
N ARG A 346 -6.92 -19.75 -17.06
CA ARG A 346 -7.17 -21.07 -17.70
C ARG A 346 -8.63 -21.54 -17.58
N TRP A 347 -9.30 -21.26 -16.47
CA TRP A 347 -10.69 -21.64 -16.24
C TRP A 347 -11.71 -20.85 -17.07
N ALA A 348 -11.32 -19.71 -17.67
CA ALA A 348 -12.16 -18.88 -18.51
C ALA A 348 -11.83 -18.99 -20.02
N VAL A 349 -10.74 -19.67 -20.40
CA VAL A 349 -10.29 -19.73 -21.80
C VAL A 349 -11.34 -20.35 -22.72
N GLY A 350 -11.99 -21.44 -22.29
CA GLY A 350 -13.02 -22.14 -23.08
C GLY A 350 -14.18 -21.20 -23.45
N PRO A 351 -14.92 -20.66 -22.46
CA PRO A 351 -16.01 -19.72 -22.70
C PRO A 351 -15.63 -18.50 -23.53
N VAL A 352 -14.43 -17.92 -23.28
CA VAL A 352 -13.92 -16.78 -24.06
C VAL A 352 -13.70 -17.15 -25.54
N MET A 353 -13.24 -18.37 -25.82
CA MET A 353 -13.03 -18.84 -27.20
C MET A 353 -14.35 -19.16 -27.90
N GLU A 354 -15.35 -19.67 -27.17
CA GLU A 354 -16.65 -20.06 -27.72
C GLU A 354 -17.44 -18.86 -28.29
N LEU A 355 -17.35 -17.69 -27.64
CA LEU A 355 -17.98 -16.46 -28.14
C LEU A 355 -17.22 -15.81 -29.32
N GLY A 356 -16.05 -16.35 -29.70
CA GLY A 356 -15.30 -15.89 -30.87
C GLY A 356 -14.75 -14.47 -30.73
N THR A 357 -15.19 -13.57 -31.62
CA THR A 357 -14.67 -12.19 -31.75
C THR A 357 -15.56 -11.13 -31.11
N ASP A 358 -16.66 -11.50 -30.47
CA ASP A 358 -17.45 -10.54 -29.69
C ASP A 358 -16.59 -10.03 -28.51
N HIS A 359 -16.46 -8.72 -28.35
CA HIS A 359 -15.64 -8.16 -27.26
C HIS A 359 -16.21 -8.48 -25.88
N ARG A 360 -17.51 -8.79 -25.78
CA ARG A 360 -18.18 -9.21 -24.54
C ARG A 360 -17.69 -10.56 -24.03
N ARG A 361 -16.88 -11.28 -24.80
CA ARG A 361 -16.23 -12.52 -24.37
C ARG A 361 -15.37 -12.38 -23.11
N ILE A 362 -14.94 -11.15 -22.76
CA ILE A 362 -14.20 -10.86 -21.53
C ILE A 362 -15.06 -10.21 -20.44
N GLU A 363 -16.38 -10.12 -20.61
CA GLU A 363 -17.28 -9.53 -19.61
C GLU A 363 -17.15 -10.27 -18.27
N GLY A 364 -17.15 -9.51 -17.19
CA GLY A 364 -16.97 -10.02 -15.83
C GLY A 364 -15.56 -10.50 -15.48
N LEU A 365 -14.62 -10.65 -16.44
CA LEU A 365 -13.23 -11.02 -16.13
C LEU A 365 -12.41 -9.87 -15.53
N ILE A 366 -12.85 -8.63 -15.76
CA ILE A 366 -12.27 -7.44 -15.12
C ILE A 366 -13.01 -7.23 -13.80
N ALA A 367 -12.31 -7.41 -12.68
CA ALA A 367 -12.90 -7.22 -11.36
C ALA A 367 -13.14 -5.74 -11.03
N PRO A 368 -14.18 -5.43 -10.22
CA PRO A 368 -14.34 -4.09 -9.67
C PRO A 368 -13.21 -3.78 -8.69
N GLY A 369 -12.89 -2.50 -8.52
CA GLY A 369 -11.83 -2.06 -7.62
C GLY A 369 -11.10 -0.81 -8.09
N THR A 370 -9.97 -0.52 -7.42
CA THR A 370 -9.08 0.60 -7.78
C THR A 370 -7.78 0.06 -8.36
N PHE A 371 -7.42 0.55 -9.53
CA PHE A 371 -6.26 0.12 -10.29
C PHE A 371 -5.38 1.31 -10.67
N ASN A 372 -4.09 1.03 -10.86
CA ASN A 372 -3.14 1.96 -11.47
C ASN A 372 -2.76 1.37 -12.84
N ILE A 373 -3.24 1.98 -13.91
CA ILE A 373 -2.95 1.58 -15.28
C ILE A 373 -1.93 2.53 -15.90
N ASP A 374 -1.02 2.00 -16.71
CA ASP A 374 -0.04 2.81 -17.42
C ASP A 374 -0.75 3.53 -18.59
N PRO A 375 -0.85 4.88 -18.58
CA PRO A 375 -1.49 5.62 -19.67
C PRO A 375 -0.78 5.50 -21.02
N SER A 376 0.48 5.08 -21.03
CA SER A 376 1.28 4.90 -22.25
C SER A 376 1.18 3.49 -22.84
N ALA A 377 0.62 2.54 -22.09
CA ALA A 377 0.48 1.16 -22.52
C ALA A 377 -0.55 1.00 -23.64
N SER A 378 -0.44 -0.11 -24.39
CA SER A 378 -1.42 -0.48 -25.40
C SER A 378 -2.75 -0.90 -24.77
N ALA A 379 -3.84 -0.80 -25.53
CA ALA A 379 -5.16 -1.31 -25.12
C ALA A 379 -5.11 -2.78 -24.67
N GLU A 380 -4.42 -3.64 -25.42
CA GLU A 380 -4.22 -5.05 -25.09
C GLU A 380 -3.51 -5.21 -23.73
N THR A 381 -2.41 -4.49 -23.51
CA THR A 381 -1.64 -4.57 -22.25
C THR A 381 -2.47 -4.10 -21.05
N ILE A 382 -3.29 -3.07 -21.23
CA ILE A 382 -4.17 -2.57 -20.16
C ILE A 382 -5.22 -3.63 -19.82
N LEU A 383 -5.91 -4.19 -20.82
CA LEU A 383 -6.89 -5.26 -20.60
C LEU A 383 -6.26 -6.49 -19.97
N ALA A 384 -5.08 -6.90 -20.44
CA ALA A 384 -4.33 -8.02 -19.87
C ALA A 384 -3.99 -7.81 -18.40
N THR A 385 -3.57 -6.59 -18.04
CA THR A 385 -3.26 -6.23 -16.65
C THR A 385 -4.52 -6.30 -15.77
N LEU A 386 -5.65 -5.77 -16.25
CA LEU A 386 -6.91 -5.75 -15.50
C LEU A 386 -7.51 -7.15 -15.34
N ILE A 387 -7.51 -7.97 -16.40
CA ILE A 387 -7.97 -9.36 -16.37
C ILE A 387 -7.09 -10.19 -15.44
N SER A 388 -5.77 -10.04 -15.53
CA SER A 388 -4.83 -10.74 -14.63
C SER A 388 -5.06 -10.35 -13.16
N ALA A 389 -5.31 -9.07 -12.88
CA ALA A 389 -5.61 -8.62 -11.53
C ALA A 389 -6.95 -9.16 -11.02
N GLY A 390 -7.97 -9.18 -11.89
CA GLY A 390 -9.28 -9.76 -11.58
C GLY A 390 -9.21 -11.25 -11.29
N ALA A 391 -8.46 -12.01 -12.08
CA ALA A 391 -8.23 -13.43 -11.84
C ALA A 391 -7.59 -13.70 -10.47
N VAL A 392 -6.63 -12.87 -10.05
CA VAL A 392 -6.03 -12.97 -8.71
C VAL A 392 -7.07 -12.67 -7.62
N GLU A 393 -7.92 -11.66 -7.81
CA GLU A 393 -8.97 -11.32 -6.85
C GLU A 393 -9.99 -12.44 -6.69
N TYR A 394 -10.52 -12.96 -7.79
CA TYR A 394 -11.50 -14.06 -7.80
C TYR A 394 -10.94 -15.38 -7.27
N MET A 395 -9.62 -15.60 -7.35
CA MET A 395 -9.01 -16.80 -6.78
C MET A 395 -8.82 -16.73 -5.25
N LYS A 396 -8.94 -15.55 -4.63
CA LYS A 396 -8.82 -15.42 -3.16
C LYS A 396 -10.02 -16.00 -2.41
N SER A 397 -11.19 -16.08 -3.06
CA SER A 397 -12.46 -16.41 -2.41
C SER A 397 -12.72 -17.93 -2.27
N GLY A 398 -11.83 -18.79 -2.79
CA GLY A 398 -12.06 -20.24 -2.78
C GLY A 398 -12.92 -20.73 -3.94
N LEU A 399 -13.15 -19.87 -4.95
CA LEU A 399 -13.92 -20.11 -6.17
C LEU A 399 -13.71 -21.51 -6.77
N VAL A 400 -12.46 -21.98 -6.83
CA VAL A 400 -12.10 -23.28 -7.42
C VAL A 400 -12.64 -24.46 -6.62
N ASP A 401 -12.56 -24.38 -5.28
CA ASP A 401 -13.01 -25.46 -4.41
C ASP A 401 -14.54 -25.56 -4.41
N THR A 402 -15.22 -24.42 -4.41
CA THR A 402 -16.68 -24.36 -4.50
C THR A 402 -17.19 -24.82 -5.87
N ALA A 403 -16.55 -24.38 -6.96
CA ALA A 403 -16.90 -24.82 -8.31
C ALA A 403 -16.93 -26.35 -8.39
N LYS A 404 -15.89 -26.98 -7.83
CA LYS A 404 -15.79 -28.44 -7.78
C LYS A 404 -16.91 -29.09 -6.94
N SER A 405 -17.33 -28.50 -5.82
CA SER A 405 -18.38 -29.07 -4.98
C SER A 405 -19.77 -28.97 -5.61
N LEU A 406 -20.01 -27.93 -6.42
CA LEU A 406 -21.26 -27.70 -7.14
C LEU A 406 -21.29 -28.37 -8.53
N GLY A 407 -20.20 -29.00 -8.96
CA GLY A 407 -20.09 -29.59 -10.30
C GLY A 407 -20.06 -28.55 -11.43
N LEU A 408 -19.59 -27.34 -11.11
CA LEU A 408 -19.52 -26.19 -12.02
C LEU A 408 -18.06 -25.81 -12.30
N SER A 409 -17.84 -25.00 -13.32
CA SER A 409 -16.54 -24.36 -13.54
C SER A 409 -16.42 -23.08 -12.69
N PRO A 410 -15.19 -22.61 -12.39
CA PRO A 410 -15.00 -21.31 -11.77
C PRO A 410 -15.62 -20.16 -12.58
N TYR A 411 -15.68 -20.30 -13.92
CA TYR A 411 -16.33 -19.32 -14.78
C TYR A 411 -17.85 -19.31 -14.55
N ASP A 412 -18.49 -20.46 -14.41
CA ASP A 412 -19.93 -20.55 -14.15
C ASP A 412 -20.32 -19.84 -12.85
N ILE A 413 -19.52 -19.98 -11.78
CA ILE A 413 -19.75 -19.23 -10.53
C ILE A 413 -19.62 -17.72 -10.76
N LEU A 414 -18.66 -17.28 -11.56
CA LEU A 414 -18.52 -15.86 -11.92
C LEU A 414 -19.74 -15.36 -12.70
N VAL A 415 -20.28 -16.17 -13.61
CA VAL A 415 -21.52 -15.86 -14.33
C VAL A 415 -22.68 -15.72 -13.35
N VAL A 416 -22.88 -16.70 -12.44
CA VAL A 416 -23.90 -16.65 -11.39
C VAL A 416 -23.74 -15.40 -10.52
N ALA A 417 -22.53 -15.06 -10.10
CA ALA A 417 -22.25 -13.86 -9.32
C ALA A 417 -22.65 -12.59 -10.06
N SER A 418 -22.42 -12.52 -11.37
CA SER A 418 -22.85 -11.38 -12.19
C SER A 418 -24.37 -11.28 -12.31
N LEU A 419 -25.08 -12.40 -12.39
CA LEU A 419 -26.55 -12.42 -12.38
C LEU A 419 -27.08 -11.90 -11.04
N VAL A 420 -26.57 -12.45 -9.94
CA VAL A 420 -26.93 -12.04 -8.58
C VAL A 420 -26.71 -10.53 -8.37
N GLN A 421 -25.58 -10.00 -8.85
CA GLN A 421 -25.24 -8.57 -8.76
C GLN A 421 -26.24 -7.67 -9.48
N GLN A 422 -26.86 -8.14 -10.56
CA GLN A 422 -27.81 -7.36 -11.37
C GLN A 422 -29.26 -7.54 -10.94
N GLU A 423 -29.60 -8.67 -10.30
CA GLU A 423 -30.98 -9.04 -9.98
C GLU A 423 -31.45 -8.60 -8.58
N ALA A 424 -30.55 -8.30 -7.65
CA ALA A 424 -30.94 -8.06 -6.27
C ALA A 424 -30.08 -7.06 -5.51
N ASN A 425 -30.52 -6.76 -4.29
CA ASN A 425 -29.73 -6.04 -3.30
C ASN A 425 -28.85 -7.03 -2.50
N THR A 426 -27.76 -6.52 -1.92
CA THR A 426 -26.75 -7.33 -1.22
C THR A 426 -27.32 -8.28 -0.15
N GLN A 427 -28.38 -7.87 0.55
CA GLN A 427 -29.03 -8.68 1.59
C GLN A 427 -29.68 -9.97 1.04
N ASP A 428 -30.12 -9.95 -0.22
CA ASP A 428 -30.85 -11.04 -0.87
C ASP A 428 -29.95 -11.90 -1.77
N PHE A 429 -28.71 -11.47 -2.01
CA PHE A 429 -27.76 -12.19 -2.87
C PHE A 429 -27.67 -13.69 -2.59
N PRO A 430 -27.53 -14.18 -1.34
CA PRO A 430 -27.40 -15.61 -1.10
C PRO A 430 -28.66 -16.41 -1.43
N LYS A 431 -29.84 -15.80 -1.34
CA LYS A 431 -31.12 -16.44 -1.69
C LYS A 431 -31.35 -16.44 -3.20
N VAL A 432 -30.99 -15.35 -3.88
CA VAL A 432 -31.07 -15.29 -5.36
C VAL A 432 -30.10 -16.29 -5.99
N ALA A 433 -28.87 -16.39 -5.47
CA ALA A 433 -27.92 -17.43 -5.88
C ALA A 433 -28.53 -18.84 -5.71
N ARG A 434 -29.24 -19.10 -4.59
CA ARG A 434 -29.94 -20.36 -4.37
C ARG A 434 -31.03 -20.61 -5.41
N VAL A 435 -31.84 -19.61 -5.75
CA VAL A 435 -32.87 -19.72 -6.81
C VAL A 435 -32.25 -20.12 -8.14
N ILE A 436 -31.12 -19.50 -8.52
CA ILE A 436 -30.40 -19.81 -9.76
C ILE A 436 -30.01 -21.29 -9.78
N TYR A 437 -29.34 -21.77 -8.73
CA TYR A 437 -28.92 -23.17 -8.65
C TYR A 437 -30.10 -24.15 -8.63
N ASN A 438 -31.20 -23.81 -7.95
CA ASN A 438 -32.40 -24.64 -7.94
C ASN A 438 -33.02 -24.74 -9.35
N ARG A 439 -33.11 -23.63 -10.09
CA ARG A 439 -33.61 -23.63 -11.48
C ARG A 439 -32.70 -24.43 -12.41
N LEU A 440 -31.38 -24.27 -12.29
CA LEU A 440 -30.40 -25.07 -13.07
C LEU A 440 -30.53 -26.57 -12.78
N HIS A 441 -30.69 -26.94 -11.50
CA HIS A 441 -30.85 -28.33 -11.09
C HIS A 441 -32.15 -28.96 -11.61
N GLU A 442 -33.24 -28.18 -11.70
CA GLU A 442 -34.52 -28.61 -12.26
C GLU A 442 -34.60 -28.46 -13.80
N HIS A 443 -33.49 -28.12 -14.47
CA HIS A 443 -33.43 -27.89 -15.93
C HIS A 443 -34.45 -26.83 -16.42
N ARG A 444 -34.70 -25.81 -15.60
CA ARG A 444 -35.54 -24.66 -15.94
C ARG A 444 -34.71 -23.53 -16.55
N THR A 445 -35.37 -22.69 -17.34
CA THR A 445 -34.88 -21.37 -17.76
C THR A 445 -34.65 -20.46 -16.54
N LEU A 446 -33.71 -19.52 -16.63
CA LEU A 446 -33.46 -18.58 -15.53
C LEU A 446 -34.33 -17.33 -15.58
N GLU A 447 -34.85 -16.95 -16.76
CA GLU A 447 -35.88 -15.91 -16.93
C GLU A 447 -35.54 -14.58 -16.26
N PHE A 448 -34.31 -14.09 -16.48
CA PHE A 448 -33.84 -12.82 -15.95
C PHE A 448 -33.87 -11.71 -16.99
N ASP A 449 -34.61 -10.64 -16.70
CA ASP A 449 -34.71 -9.45 -17.56
C ASP A 449 -33.34 -8.78 -17.76
N SER A 450 -32.45 -8.83 -16.76
CA SER A 450 -31.08 -8.32 -16.90
C SER A 450 -30.31 -8.97 -18.05
N THR A 451 -30.58 -10.24 -18.34
CA THR A 451 -29.90 -10.99 -19.41
C THR A 451 -30.44 -10.68 -20.81
N VAL A 452 -31.71 -10.27 -20.89
CA VAL A 452 -32.35 -9.77 -22.12
C VAL A 452 -31.89 -8.34 -22.42
N ASN A 453 -31.76 -7.51 -21.38
CA ASN A 453 -31.29 -6.13 -21.50
C ASN A 453 -29.78 -6.01 -21.78
N TYR A 454 -28.97 -6.96 -21.30
CA TYR A 454 -27.51 -6.92 -21.42
C TYR A 454 -26.95 -6.59 -22.83
N PRO A 455 -27.42 -7.23 -23.92
CA PRO A 455 -26.89 -6.92 -25.25
C PRO A 455 -27.31 -5.55 -25.80
N LEU A 456 -28.28 -4.86 -25.16
CA LEU A 456 -28.82 -3.58 -25.62
C LEU A 456 -28.01 -2.41 -25.06
N ASP A 457 -27.79 -1.37 -25.88
CA ASP A 457 -27.14 -0.12 -25.44
C ASP A 457 -28.04 0.71 -24.49
N ARG A 458 -29.26 0.24 -24.24
CA ARG A 458 -30.34 0.87 -23.49
C ARG A 458 -30.81 -0.05 -22.39
N ARG A 459 -30.87 0.48 -21.17
CA ARG A 459 -31.26 -0.25 -19.97
C ARG A 459 -32.67 0.15 -19.58
N GLU A 460 -33.60 -0.80 -19.70
CA GLU A 460 -34.96 -0.70 -19.18
C GLU A 460 -35.11 -1.59 -17.93
N VAL A 461 -35.99 -1.21 -17.01
CA VAL A 461 -36.25 -1.99 -15.78
C VAL A 461 -37.06 -3.25 -16.09
N ALA A 462 -37.91 -3.19 -17.12
CA ALA A 462 -38.74 -4.30 -17.58
C ALA A 462 -38.50 -4.52 -19.07
N THR A 463 -38.55 -5.78 -19.50
CA THR A 463 -38.42 -6.16 -20.91
C THR A 463 -39.77 -6.49 -21.52
N SER A 464 -39.96 -6.16 -22.80
CA SER A 464 -41.19 -6.51 -23.51
C SER A 464 -41.20 -8.00 -23.88
N ASP A 465 -42.39 -8.56 -24.12
CA ASP A 465 -42.51 -9.94 -24.61
C ASP A 465 -41.77 -10.15 -25.94
N THR A 466 -41.71 -9.11 -26.78
CA THR A 466 -40.93 -9.12 -28.02
C THR A 466 -39.43 -9.21 -27.78
N ASP A 467 -38.91 -8.55 -26.74
CA ASP A 467 -37.48 -8.62 -26.39
C ASP A 467 -37.14 -10.00 -25.81
N ARG A 468 -38.01 -10.51 -24.92
CA ARG A 468 -37.86 -11.84 -24.30
C ARG A 468 -37.91 -12.98 -25.31
N ALA A 469 -38.58 -12.81 -26.44
CA ALA A 469 -38.63 -13.81 -27.51
C ALA A 469 -37.36 -13.85 -28.40
N GLN A 470 -36.46 -12.86 -28.32
CA GLN A 470 -35.27 -12.80 -29.17
C GLN A 470 -34.20 -13.80 -28.73
N ARG A 471 -33.72 -14.65 -29.64
CA ARG A 471 -32.62 -15.58 -29.33
C ARG A 471 -31.28 -14.85 -29.36
N THR A 472 -30.66 -14.69 -28.20
CA THR A 472 -29.28 -14.23 -28.03
C THR A 472 -28.50 -15.21 -27.14
N PRO A 473 -27.15 -15.19 -27.15
CA PRO A 473 -26.34 -16.01 -26.25
C PRO A 473 -26.56 -15.75 -24.76
N TRP A 474 -27.21 -14.63 -24.41
CA TRP A 474 -27.47 -14.24 -23.02
C TRP A 474 -28.92 -14.44 -22.60
N ASN A 475 -29.88 -14.46 -23.54
CA ASN A 475 -31.29 -14.47 -23.18
C ASN A 475 -31.72 -15.79 -22.48
N THR A 476 -31.88 -15.69 -21.16
CA THR A 476 -32.25 -16.82 -20.28
C THR A 476 -33.74 -17.17 -20.27
N TYR A 477 -34.59 -16.49 -21.05
CA TYR A 477 -35.96 -16.92 -21.35
C TYR A 477 -35.99 -17.97 -22.48
N MET A 478 -35.01 -17.92 -23.39
CA MET A 478 -35.02 -18.73 -24.62
C MET A 478 -33.99 -19.87 -24.62
N ALA A 479 -33.05 -19.85 -23.66
CA ALA A 479 -32.02 -20.87 -23.49
C ALA A 479 -32.01 -21.39 -22.06
N GLN A 480 -31.87 -22.72 -21.92
CA GLN A 480 -31.61 -23.36 -20.63
C GLN A 480 -30.16 -23.17 -20.21
N GLY A 481 -29.90 -23.17 -18.91
CA GLY A 481 -28.55 -23.03 -18.37
C GLY A 481 -28.16 -21.57 -18.10
N LEU A 482 -26.85 -21.35 -17.98
CA LEU A 482 -26.27 -20.03 -17.76
C LEU A 482 -26.10 -19.28 -19.10
N PRO A 483 -26.13 -17.93 -19.10
CA PRO A 483 -25.78 -17.15 -20.27
C PRO A 483 -24.31 -17.36 -20.68
N ALA A 484 -23.99 -17.08 -21.94
CA ALA A 484 -22.66 -17.33 -22.51
C ALA A 484 -21.50 -16.63 -21.78
N THR A 485 -21.77 -15.48 -21.15
CA THR A 485 -20.80 -14.76 -20.32
C THR A 485 -21.47 -14.19 -19.07
N ALA A 486 -20.64 -13.69 -18.15
CA ALA A 486 -21.13 -12.76 -17.15
C ALA A 486 -21.75 -11.52 -17.83
N ILE A 487 -22.63 -10.81 -17.13
CA ILE A 487 -23.33 -9.62 -17.65
C ILE A 487 -22.91 -8.32 -16.95
N CYS A 488 -21.89 -8.39 -16.10
CA CYS A 488 -21.21 -7.27 -15.44
C CYS A 488 -19.98 -7.78 -14.67
N SER A 489 -19.20 -6.87 -14.09
CA SER A 489 -18.18 -7.11 -13.05
C SER A 489 -18.82 -7.30 -11.66
N PRO A 490 -18.94 -8.53 -11.14
CA PRO A 490 -19.54 -8.76 -9.82
C PRO A 490 -18.61 -8.31 -8.69
N GLY A 491 -19.22 -7.78 -7.62
CA GLY A 491 -18.56 -7.48 -6.36
C GLY A 491 -18.19 -8.71 -5.55
N VAL A 492 -17.41 -8.51 -4.49
CA VAL A 492 -16.98 -9.59 -3.58
C VAL A 492 -18.17 -10.25 -2.87
N ASP A 493 -19.20 -9.48 -2.52
CA ASP A 493 -20.36 -10.03 -1.82
C ASP A 493 -21.24 -10.88 -2.75
N ALA A 494 -21.40 -10.47 -4.02
CA ALA A 494 -22.10 -11.26 -5.03
C ALA A 494 -21.35 -12.56 -5.34
N LEU A 495 -20.01 -12.50 -5.45
CA LEU A 495 -19.17 -13.67 -5.63
C LEU A 495 -19.28 -14.64 -4.44
N ARG A 496 -19.18 -14.13 -3.21
CA ARG A 496 -19.35 -14.94 -1.99
C ARG A 496 -20.73 -15.58 -1.92
N ALA A 497 -21.78 -14.86 -2.32
CA ALA A 497 -23.14 -15.39 -2.34
C ALA A 497 -23.32 -16.51 -3.39
N ALA A 498 -22.70 -16.36 -4.56
CA ALA A 498 -22.67 -17.40 -5.58
C ALA A 498 -21.87 -18.63 -5.09
N GLU A 499 -20.81 -18.43 -4.31
CA GLU A 499 -20.03 -19.52 -3.74
C GLU A 499 -20.74 -20.23 -2.57
N HIS A 500 -21.45 -19.46 -1.75
CA HIS A 500 -22.07 -19.93 -0.51
C HIS A 500 -23.56 -19.53 -0.44
N PRO A 501 -24.40 -20.06 -1.34
CA PRO A 501 -25.83 -19.80 -1.32
C PRO A 501 -26.46 -20.38 -0.06
N VAL A 502 -27.36 -19.63 0.59
CA VAL A 502 -28.08 -20.14 1.77
C VAL A 502 -29.00 -21.30 1.38
N PRO A 503 -29.18 -22.33 2.23
CA PRO A 503 -30.13 -23.41 1.95
C PRO A 503 -31.56 -22.89 1.75
N GLY A 504 -32.28 -23.45 0.79
CA GLY A 504 -33.66 -23.12 0.48
C GLY A 504 -34.11 -23.75 -0.84
N ASP A 505 -35.40 -23.95 -1.00
CA ASP A 505 -36.02 -24.63 -2.14
C ASP A 505 -36.74 -23.68 -3.11
N TRP A 506 -36.56 -22.36 -2.89
CA TRP A 506 -37.19 -21.31 -3.67
C TRP A 506 -36.84 -21.42 -5.15
N LEU A 507 -37.85 -21.15 -5.97
CA LEU A 507 -37.73 -21.09 -7.43
C LEU A 507 -38.11 -19.71 -7.96
N TYR A 508 -38.77 -18.87 -7.18
CA TYR A 508 -39.25 -17.57 -7.60
C TYR A 508 -38.96 -16.52 -6.53
N PHE A 509 -38.76 -15.29 -6.96
CA PHE A 509 -38.67 -14.13 -6.09
C PHE A 509 -39.25 -12.90 -6.76
N VAL A 510 -39.70 -11.94 -5.95
CA VAL A 510 -40.16 -10.64 -6.44
C VAL A 510 -39.99 -9.60 -5.33
N THR A 511 -39.49 -8.42 -5.70
CA THR A 511 -39.43 -7.26 -4.81
C THR A 511 -40.81 -6.62 -4.73
N ILE A 512 -41.34 -6.48 -3.51
CA ILE A 512 -42.73 -6.09 -3.27
C ILE A 512 -42.90 -4.64 -2.81
N ASP A 513 -41.83 -3.94 -2.44
CA ASP A 513 -41.91 -2.56 -1.99
C ASP A 513 -40.67 -1.72 -2.37
N SER A 514 -40.80 -0.39 -2.25
CA SER A 514 -39.72 0.56 -2.52
C SER A 514 -38.54 0.48 -1.53
N GLN A 515 -38.76 -0.16 -0.38
CA GLN A 515 -37.74 -0.43 0.63
C GLN A 515 -36.82 -1.59 0.21
N GLY A 516 -37.17 -2.32 -0.85
CA GLY A 516 -36.37 -3.42 -1.38
C GLY A 516 -36.67 -4.76 -0.70
N THR A 517 -37.84 -4.93 -0.09
CA THR A 517 -38.28 -6.21 0.48
C THR A 517 -38.53 -7.21 -0.64
N THR A 518 -37.81 -8.33 -0.63
CA THR A 518 -37.97 -9.41 -1.62
C THR A 518 -38.63 -10.63 -0.97
N LEU A 519 -39.73 -11.10 -1.56
CA LEU A 519 -40.37 -12.35 -1.16
C LEU A 519 -39.89 -13.50 -2.02
N PHE A 520 -39.59 -14.64 -1.39
CA PHE A 520 -39.09 -15.85 -2.04
C PHE A 520 -40.09 -17.00 -1.85
N THR A 521 -40.34 -17.77 -2.90
CA THR A 521 -41.28 -18.90 -2.86
C THR A 521 -40.87 -20.01 -3.82
N ARG A 522 -41.24 -21.25 -3.49
CA ARG A 522 -41.18 -22.39 -4.41
C ARG A 522 -42.45 -22.53 -5.25
N ASP A 523 -43.59 -22.11 -4.70
CA ASP A 523 -44.89 -22.22 -5.35
C ASP A 523 -45.13 -21.06 -6.33
N TYR A 524 -45.55 -21.41 -7.54
CA TYR A 524 -45.84 -20.47 -8.60
C TYR A 524 -47.12 -19.67 -8.34
N GLN A 525 -48.15 -20.26 -7.72
CA GLN A 525 -49.38 -19.52 -7.40
C GLN A 525 -49.10 -18.44 -6.35
N GLN A 526 -48.31 -18.76 -5.32
CA GLN A 526 -47.82 -17.76 -4.37
C GLN A 526 -46.96 -16.68 -5.05
N HIS A 527 -46.18 -17.02 -6.07
CA HIS A 527 -45.40 -16.03 -6.81
C HIS A 527 -46.31 -15.04 -7.56
N LEU A 528 -47.35 -15.52 -8.22
CA LEU A 528 -48.35 -14.67 -8.87
C LEU A 528 -49.06 -13.74 -7.86
N ALA A 529 -49.41 -14.25 -6.69
CA ALA A 529 -49.96 -13.43 -5.61
C ALA A 529 -48.99 -12.34 -5.14
N ASN A 530 -47.69 -12.66 -5.03
CA ASN A 530 -46.66 -11.68 -4.67
C ASN A 530 -46.44 -10.63 -5.77
N ILE A 531 -46.60 -10.99 -7.05
CA ILE A 531 -46.56 -10.04 -8.18
C ILE A 531 -47.71 -9.04 -8.07
N GLU A 532 -48.93 -9.49 -7.79
CA GLU A 532 -50.08 -8.60 -7.61
C GLU A 532 -49.88 -7.66 -6.41
N LEU A 533 -49.26 -8.13 -5.32
CA LEU A 533 -48.86 -7.28 -4.21
C LEU A 533 -47.82 -6.22 -4.64
N ALA A 534 -46.81 -6.60 -5.41
CA ALA A 534 -45.80 -5.67 -5.92
C ALA A 534 -46.39 -4.60 -6.85
N LYS A 535 -47.37 -4.96 -7.69
CA LYS A 535 -48.14 -4.02 -8.52
C LYS A 535 -48.97 -3.07 -7.67
N HIS A 536 -49.71 -3.60 -6.68
CA HIS A 536 -50.49 -2.78 -5.75
C HIS A 536 -49.62 -1.77 -5.00
N ASN A 537 -48.37 -2.13 -4.69
CA ASN A 537 -47.40 -1.26 -4.02
C ASN A 537 -46.64 -0.32 -4.98
N GLY A 538 -46.96 -0.32 -6.28
CA GLY A 538 -46.38 0.59 -7.29
C GLY A 538 -44.93 0.28 -7.66
N VAL A 539 -44.41 -0.91 -7.34
CA VAL A 539 -43.01 -1.28 -7.61
C VAL A 539 -42.81 -1.72 -9.05
N LEU A 540 -43.82 -2.38 -9.62
CA LEU A 540 -43.82 -2.89 -10.99
C LEU A 540 -44.50 -1.95 -11.99
N ASP A 541 -44.69 -0.66 -11.64
CA ASP A 541 -45.15 0.36 -12.59
C ASP A 541 -44.05 0.60 -13.64
N SER A 542 -44.15 -0.19 -14.71
CA SER A 542 -43.36 -0.05 -15.91
C SER A 542 -43.63 1.33 -16.53
N ALA A 543 -42.61 1.98 -17.09
CA ALA A 543 -42.78 3.25 -17.81
C ALA A 543 -43.45 3.08 -19.20
N ARG A 544 -44.15 1.96 -19.42
CA ARG A 544 -44.97 1.65 -20.58
C ARG A 544 -46.34 1.19 -20.13
#